data_AF-A0A950WIC2-F1
#
_entry.id   AF-A0A950WIC2-F1
#
_cell.length_a   1.000
_cell.length_b   1.000
_cell.length_c   1.000
_cell.angle_alpha   90.00
_cell.angle_beta   90.00
_cell.angle_gamma   90.00
#
_symmetry.space_group_name_H-M   'P 1'
#
loop_
_entity.id
_entity.type
_entity.pdbx_description
1 polymer ?
#
loop_
_entity_poly.entity_id
_entity_poly.type
_entity_poly.pdbx_seq_one_letter_code
_entity_poly.pdbx_strand_id
1 'polypeptide(L)'
;LASEKKGGHLGGKVLVPTSQHIRTLNAARLAADVEGVPTVLLCRTDAQSAQLLTSDVDERDHPFISGERTPEGFFRIRPGMGVDYAIARSLAFAPYADLLWWETSEPDLGDAERFADAIHRKFPGKMLAYNCSPSFNWKKKLPAEKIASFQREIGRMGYRFQFVTLAGFHSLNLSMFNLARGYRERGMAAYSELQQTEFAAEAEGYTATRHQREVGVGYFDAVAMAISGGRSSTTALSGSTEAAQFHNGEASAPEMHRVDDDGLVHNHEWAVTAK
;
A
#
# COMPACT_ATOMS: atom_id res chain seq x y z
N LEU A 1 -14.87 24.12 1.16
CA LEU A 1 -14.05 22.92 1.46
C LEU A 1 -14.99 21.82 1.90
N ALA A 2 -14.96 20.63 1.29
CA ALA A 2 -15.65 19.48 1.88
C ALA A 2 -14.81 19.00 3.08
N SER A 3 -15.26 19.31 4.30
CA SER A 3 -14.62 18.84 5.55
C SER A 3 -14.96 17.37 5.87
N GLU A 4 -15.88 16.76 5.10
CA GLU A 4 -16.56 15.52 5.44
C GLU A 4 -15.91 14.25 4.89
N LYS A 5 -14.58 14.14 4.94
CA LYS A 5 -13.87 12.93 4.48
C LYS A 5 -14.35 11.69 5.23
N LYS A 6 -14.57 10.58 4.50
CA LYS A 6 -14.92 9.26 5.05
C LYS A 6 -14.05 8.16 4.43
N GLY A 7 -14.08 6.96 5.01
CA GLY A 7 -13.57 5.75 4.35
C GLY A 7 -14.42 5.43 3.12
N GLY A 8 -13.82 4.85 2.08
CA GLY A 8 -14.51 4.61 0.80
C GLY A 8 -15.75 3.73 0.87
N HIS A 9 -15.78 2.83 1.87
CA HIS A 9 -16.86 1.88 2.12
C HIS A 9 -17.81 2.35 3.23
N LEU A 10 -17.72 3.61 3.66
CA LEU A 10 -18.65 4.23 4.60
C LEU A 10 -19.69 5.08 3.85
N GLY A 11 -20.88 5.22 4.43
CA GLY A 11 -21.91 6.15 3.96
C GLY A 11 -21.57 7.62 4.24
N GLY A 12 -22.42 8.53 3.77
CA GLY A 12 -22.29 9.97 4.06
C GLY A 12 -21.12 10.65 3.35
N LYS A 13 -20.64 10.11 2.23
CA LYS A 13 -19.58 10.74 1.42
C LYS A 13 -20.12 11.94 0.66
N VAL A 14 -19.38 13.05 0.73
CA VAL A 14 -19.66 14.29 0.00
C VAL A 14 -18.54 14.55 -1.00
N LEU A 15 -18.87 14.58 -2.28
CA LEU A 15 -17.92 14.90 -3.35
C LEU A 15 -17.64 16.40 -3.42
N VAL A 16 -16.45 16.74 -3.92
CA VAL A 16 -16.14 18.08 -4.44
C VAL A 16 -16.41 18.14 -5.95
N PRO A 17 -16.59 19.34 -6.54
CA PRO A 17 -16.76 19.47 -7.98
C PRO A 17 -15.57 18.88 -8.75
N THR A 18 -15.82 18.40 -9.96
CA THR A 18 -14.78 17.80 -10.82
C THR A 18 -13.58 18.74 -11.01
N SER A 19 -13.81 20.03 -11.29
CA SER A 19 -12.80 21.08 -11.40
C SER A 19 -11.96 21.26 -10.13
N GLN A 20 -12.59 21.17 -8.96
CA GLN A 20 -11.86 21.29 -7.69
C GLN A 20 -10.90 20.12 -7.50
N HIS A 21 -11.28 18.90 -7.87
CA HIS A 21 -10.37 17.75 -7.77
C HIS A 21 -9.24 17.82 -8.80
N ILE A 22 -9.49 18.33 -10.02
CA ILE A 22 -8.43 18.63 -11.00
C ILE A 22 -7.43 19.65 -10.44
N ARG A 23 -7.92 20.69 -9.75
CA ARG A 23 -7.03 21.66 -9.07
C ARG A 23 -6.17 20.98 -8.01
N THR A 24 -6.69 20.01 -7.26
CA THR A 24 -5.89 19.20 -6.32
C THR A 24 -4.81 18.39 -7.04
N LEU A 25 -5.13 17.75 -8.17
CA LEU A 25 -4.15 16.98 -8.95
C LEU A 25 -3.04 17.88 -9.51
N ASN A 26 -3.40 19.04 -10.05
CA ASN A 26 -2.41 20.02 -10.53
C ASN A 26 -1.52 20.55 -9.41
N ALA A 27 -2.07 20.80 -8.21
CA ALA A 27 -1.26 21.19 -7.07
C ALA A 27 -0.28 20.09 -6.63
N ALA A 28 -0.71 18.82 -6.66
CA ALA A 28 0.16 17.68 -6.36
C ALA A 28 1.28 17.53 -7.41
N ARG A 29 0.96 17.71 -8.70
CA ARG A 29 1.97 17.70 -9.76
C ARG A 29 2.96 18.86 -9.62
N LEU A 30 2.46 20.08 -9.40
CA LEU A 30 3.32 21.24 -9.18
C LEU A 30 4.28 21.03 -8.01
N ALA A 31 3.81 20.43 -6.90
CA ALA A 31 4.69 20.11 -5.79
C ALA A 31 5.81 19.13 -6.20
N ALA A 32 5.49 18.07 -6.94
CA ALA A 32 6.48 17.12 -7.44
C ALA A 32 7.47 17.78 -8.41
N ASP A 33 6.99 18.67 -9.28
CA ASP A 33 7.82 19.40 -10.25
C ASP A 33 8.78 20.38 -9.55
N VAL A 34 8.31 21.09 -8.51
CA VAL A 34 9.14 22.00 -7.68
C VAL A 34 10.24 21.24 -6.96
N GLU A 35 9.94 20.05 -6.44
CA GLU A 35 10.92 19.17 -5.79
C GLU A 35 11.81 18.41 -6.80
N GLY A 36 11.54 18.52 -8.10
CA GLY A 36 12.32 17.87 -9.15
C GLY A 36 12.25 16.34 -9.12
N VAL A 37 11.19 15.75 -8.57
CA VAL A 37 11.02 14.30 -8.44
C VAL A 37 9.81 13.79 -9.22
N PRO A 38 9.92 12.67 -9.98
CA PRO A 38 8.82 12.13 -10.79
C PRO A 38 7.83 11.34 -9.94
N THR A 39 7.23 11.97 -8.92
CA THR A 39 6.24 11.34 -8.05
C THR A 39 5.05 10.85 -8.86
N VAL A 40 4.68 9.58 -8.66
CA VAL A 40 3.52 8.95 -9.30
C VAL A 40 2.24 9.45 -8.65
N LEU A 41 1.32 9.99 -9.45
CA LEU A 41 0.02 10.50 -9.00
C LEU A 41 -1.08 9.49 -9.27
N LEU A 42 -1.65 8.95 -8.19
CA LEU A 42 -2.85 8.12 -8.22
C LEU A 42 -4.09 8.96 -7.92
N CYS A 43 -4.97 9.14 -8.90
CA CYS A 43 -6.23 9.85 -8.71
C CYS A 43 -7.35 8.89 -8.32
N ARG A 44 -8.01 9.18 -7.20
CA ARG A 44 -9.13 8.39 -6.66
C ARG A 44 -10.46 9.13 -6.85
N THR A 45 -11.48 8.45 -7.34
CA THR A 45 -12.88 8.91 -7.25
C THR A 45 -13.71 8.06 -6.30
N ASP A 46 -14.58 8.71 -5.52
CA ASP A 46 -15.52 8.09 -4.58
C ASP A 46 -16.97 8.08 -5.09
N ALA A 47 -17.17 8.49 -6.35
CA ALA A 47 -18.49 8.76 -6.92
C ALA A 47 -19.41 7.54 -7.05
N GLN A 48 -18.88 6.32 -6.99
CA GLN A 48 -19.68 5.10 -7.11
C GLN A 48 -20.74 4.99 -6.01
N SER A 49 -20.39 5.34 -4.77
CA SER A 49 -21.28 5.23 -3.61
C SER A 49 -21.50 6.54 -2.85
N ALA A 50 -20.87 7.64 -3.30
CA ALA A 50 -21.19 8.95 -2.75
C ALA A 50 -22.62 9.35 -3.10
N GLN A 51 -23.30 9.99 -2.14
CA GLN A 51 -24.69 10.41 -2.29
C GLN A 51 -24.83 11.93 -2.38
N LEU A 52 -23.75 12.66 -2.12
CA LEU A 52 -23.76 14.12 -1.96
C LEU A 52 -22.64 14.77 -2.76
N LEU A 53 -22.87 15.99 -3.24
CA LEU A 53 -21.91 16.88 -3.91
C LEU A 53 -21.99 18.26 -3.26
N THR A 54 -20.84 18.89 -3.02
CA THR A 54 -20.79 20.20 -2.35
C THR A 54 -21.38 21.35 -3.17
N SER A 55 -21.21 21.35 -4.49
CA SER A 55 -21.67 22.43 -5.37
C SER A 55 -21.88 21.91 -6.79
N ASP A 56 -22.86 22.47 -7.47
CA ASP A 56 -23.17 22.29 -8.89
C ASP A 56 -22.43 23.28 -9.81
N VAL A 57 -21.34 23.92 -9.36
CA VAL A 57 -20.60 24.91 -10.17
C VAL A 57 -19.97 24.33 -11.44
N ASP A 58 -19.78 23.01 -11.50
CA ASP A 58 -19.16 22.32 -12.63
C ASP A 58 -20.21 21.60 -13.48
N GLU A 59 -20.40 22.03 -14.72
CA GLU A 59 -21.38 21.47 -15.65
C GLU A 59 -21.21 19.97 -15.90
N ARG A 60 -19.99 19.44 -15.74
CA ARG A 60 -19.71 18.01 -15.89
C ARG A 60 -20.37 17.16 -14.80
N ASP A 61 -20.69 17.77 -13.66
CA ASP A 61 -21.36 17.11 -12.54
C ASP A 61 -22.90 17.17 -12.65
N HIS A 62 -23.45 18.08 -13.46
CA HIS A 62 -24.90 18.32 -13.60
C HIS A 62 -25.72 17.07 -14.00
N PRO A 63 -25.26 16.21 -14.94
CA PRO A 63 -26.03 15.02 -15.31
C PRO A 63 -26.28 14.05 -14.16
N PHE A 64 -25.47 14.13 -13.09
CA PHE A 64 -25.44 13.17 -12.00
C PHE A 64 -26.12 13.66 -10.72
N ILE A 65 -26.58 14.90 -10.66
CA ILE A 65 -27.28 15.47 -9.49
C ILE A 65 -28.78 15.61 -9.73
N SER A 66 -29.59 15.41 -8.70
CA SER A 66 -31.06 15.49 -8.79
C SER A 66 -31.60 16.92 -8.72
N GLY A 67 -30.78 17.89 -8.31
CA GLY A 67 -31.19 19.26 -8.02
C GLY A 67 -31.70 19.47 -6.58
N GLU A 68 -31.99 18.38 -5.86
CA GLU A 68 -32.35 18.45 -4.44
C GLU A 68 -31.15 18.77 -3.57
N ARG A 69 -31.37 19.51 -2.47
CA ARG A 69 -30.33 19.81 -1.48
C ARG A 69 -30.66 19.28 -0.08
N THR A 70 -29.62 19.02 0.69
CA THR A 70 -29.72 18.72 2.14
C THR A 70 -29.80 20.01 2.97
N PRO A 71 -30.14 19.94 4.28
CA PRO A 71 -30.12 21.10 5.18
C PRO A 71 -28.77 21.81 5.26
N GLU A 72 -27.66 21.09 5.10
CA GLU A 72 -26.29 21.62 5.05
C GLU A 72 -25.98 22.31 3.70
N GLY A 73 -26.87 22.19 2.72
CA GLY A 73 -26.74 22.78 1.39
C GLY A 73 -26.07 21.90 0.34
N PHE A 74 -25.79 20.62 0.64
CA PHE A 74 -25.19 19.70 -0.34
C PHE A 74 -26.22 19.24 -1.37
N PHE A 75 -25.80 19.11 -2.63
CA PHE A 75 -26.61 18.55 -3.71
C PHE A 75 -26.68 17.03 -3.61
N ARG A 76 -27.86 16.45 -3.84
CA ARG A 76 -28.03 14.99 -3.90
C ARG A 76 -27.61 14.44 -5.27
N ILE A 77 -26.85 13.35 -5.24
CA ILE A 77 -26.50 12.56 -6.42
C ILE A 77 -27.68 11.66 -6.78
N ARG A 78 -27.98 11.54 -8.07
CA ARG A 78 -29.05 10.68 -8.59
C ARG A 78 -28.79 9.22 -8.25
N PRO A 79 -29.76 8.49 -7.68
CA PRO A 79 -29.63 7.05 -7.44
C PRO A 79 -29.32 6.28 -8.72
N GLY A 80 -28.53 5.21 -8.60
CA GLY A 80 -28.21 4.30 -9.72
C GLY A 80 -27.15 4.81 -10.71
N MET A 81 -26.66 6.04 -10.57
CA MET A 81 -25.67 6.63 -11.50
C MET A 81 -24.21 6.44 -11.06
N GLY A 82 -23.95 5.66 -10.01
CA GLY A 82 -22.64 5.60 -9.35
C GLY A 82 -21.48 5.23 -10.28
N VAL A 83 -21.61 4.12 -11.03
CA VAL A 83 -20.56 3.64 -11.94
C VAL A 83 -20.34 4.65 -13.08
N ASP A 84 -21.42 5.14 -13.70
CA ASP A 84 -21.34 6.13 -14.77
C ASP A 84 -20.68 7.43 -14.31
N TYR A 85 -20.98 7.87 -13.08
CA TYR A 85 -20.38 9.06 -12.53
C TYR A 85 -18.89 8.85 -12.21
N ALA A 86 -18.52 7.68 -11.70
CA ALA A 86 -17.12 7.31 -11.48
C ALA A 86 -16.32 7.29 -12.79
N ILE A 87 -16.90 6.75 -13.88
CA ILE A 87 -16.31 6.75 -15.22
C ILE A 87 -16.14 8.19 -15.72
N ALA A 88 -17.20 9.00 -15.69
CA ALA A 88 -17.17 10.38 -16.20
C ALA A 88 -16.11 11.24 -15.50
N ARG A 89 -16.04 11.15 -14.17
CA ARG A 89 -15.01 11.83 -13.37
C ARG A 89 -13.61 11.34 -13.70
N SER A 90 -13.42 10.02 -13.80
CA SER A 90 -12.12 9.43 -14.11
C SER A 90 -11.61 9.80 -15.50
N LEU A 91 -12.50 9.92 -16.49
CA LEU A 91 -12.16 10.45 -17.82
C LEU A 91 -11.73 11.93 -17.77
N ALA A 92 -12.32 12.73 -16.88
CA ALA A 92 -11.90 14.13 -16.68
C ALA A 92 -10.56 14.23 -15.94
N PHE A 93 -10.25 13.28 -15.05
CA PHE A 93 -9.03 13.26 -14.26
C PHE A 93 -7.83 12.65 -15.01
N ALA A 94 -8.10 11.79 -16.00
CA ALA A 94 -7.07 11.07 -16.75
C ALA A 94 -5.88 11.93 -17.20
N PRO A 95 -6.03 13.14 -17.79
CA PRO A 95 -4.86 13.93 -18.20
C PRO A 95 -3.93 14.40 -17.07
N TYR A 96 -4.40 14.34 -15.82
CA TYR A 96 -3.74 14.93 -14.65
C TYR A 96 -3.20 13.87 -13.66
N ALA A 97 -3.31 12.58 -14.00
CA ALA A 97 -2.94 11.48 -13.11
C ALA A 97 -2.22 10.37 -13.87
N ASP A 98 -1.27 9.70 -13.22
CA ASP A 98 -0.55 8.56 -13.79
C ASP A 98 -1.40 7.30 -13.70
N LEU A 99 -2.12 7.13 -12.58
CA LEU A 99 -3.06 6.04 -12.35
C LEU A 99 -4.45 6.56 -11.96
N LEU A 100 -5.48 5.80 -12.33
CA LEU A 100 -6.87 6.04 -11.92
C LEU A 100 -7.39 4.93 -11.00
N TRP A 101 -8.03 5.30 -9.91
CA TRP A 101 -8.72 4.40 -8.99
C TRP A 101 -10.15 4.89 -8.77
N TRP A 102 -11.10 3.98 -8.86
CA TRP A 102 -12.47 4.20 -8.46
C TRP A 102 -12.80 3.27 -7.30
N GLU A 103 -13.25 3.83 -6.18
CA GLU A 103 -13.69 3.00 -5.06
C GLU A 103 -15.03 2.34 -5.41
N THR A 104 -15.18 1.05 -5.11
CA THR A 104 -16.38 0.26 -5.41
C THR A 104 -17.06 -0.20 -4.13
N SER A 105 -18.34 -0.57 -4.22
CA SER A 105 -19.08 -1.14 -3.08
C SER A 105 -18.90 -2.66 -2.97
N GLU A 106 -18.48 -3.33 -4.05
CA GLU A 106 -18.36 -4.78 -4.15
C GLU A 106 -17.14 -5.19 -5.01
N PRO A 107 -16.60 -6.42 -4.83
CA PRO A 107 -15.56 -6.97 -5.69
C PRO A 107 -16.20 -7.57 -6.96
N ASP A 108 -16.67 -6.70 -7.87
CA ASP A 108 -17.38 -7.10 -9.09
C ASP A 108 -16.49 -6.95 -10.33
N LEU A 109 -16.28 -8.06 -11.05
CA LEU A 109 -15.42 -8.10 -12.24
C LEU A 109 -16.06 -7.46 -13.47
N GLY A 110 -17.39 -7.50 -13.60
CA GLY A 110 -18.09 -6.89 -14.75
C GLY A 110 -18.08 -5.38 -14.65
N ASP A 111 -18.28 -4.84 -13.45
CA ASP A 111 -18.15 -3.42 -13.17
C ASP A 111 -16.69 -2.94 -13.33
N ALA A 112 -15.71 -3.77 -12.91
CA ALA A 112 -14.28 -3.50 -13.13
C ALA A 112 -13.91 -3.45 -14.62
N GLU A 113 -14.45 -4.36 -15.43
CA GLU A 113 -14.25 -4.42 -16.88
C GLU A 113 -14.91 -3.22 -17.57
N ARG A 114 -16.18 -2.91 -17.24
CA ARG A 114 -16.91 -1.76 -17.77
C ARG A 114 -16.16 -0.45 -17.52
N PHE A 115 -15.63 -0.26 -16.31
CA PHE A 115 -14.83 0.92 -15.99
C PHE A 115 -13.55 0.97 -16.83
N ALA A 116 -12.80 -0.14 -16.87
CA ALA A 116 -11.55 -0.21 -17.61
C ALA A 116 -11.72 0.08 -19.11
N ASP A 117 -12.70 -0.57 -19.75
CA ASP A 117 -13.03 -0.39 -21.15
C ASP A 117 -13.41 1.06 -21.47
N ALA A 118 -14.21 1.70 -20.61
CA ALA A 118 -14.60 3.08 -20.78
C ALA A 118 -13.40 4.04 -20.72
N ILE A 119 -12.47 3.82 -19.77
CA ILE A 119 -11.24 4.61 -19.67
C ILE A 119 -10.35 4.37 -20.89
N HIS A 120 -10.08 3.11 -21.23
CA HIS A 120 -9.14 2.76 -22.31
C HIS A 120 -9.65 3.13 -23.70
N ARG A 121 -10.97 3.22 -23.91
CA ARG A 121 -11.54 3.75 -25.15
C ARG A 121 -11.10 5.19 -25.44
N LYS A 122 -10.94 6.02 -24.40
CA LYS A 122 -10.50 7.41 -24.54
C LYS A 122 -9.00 7.61 -24.27
N PHE A 123 -8.44 6.81 -23.36
CA PHE A 123 -7.05 6.84 -22.96
C PHE A 123 -6.45 5.43 -23.01
N PRO A 124 -6.13 4.91 -24.22
CA PRO A 124 -5.54 3.59 -24.36
C PRO A 124 -4.28 3.42 -23.50
N GLY A 125 -4.20 2.31 -22.76
CA GLY A 125 -3.06 2.02 -21.90
C GLY A 125 -3.01 2.77 -20.57
N LYS A 126 -4.02 3.62 -20.25
CA LYS A 126 -4.07 4.31 -18.96
C LYS A 126 -4.05 3.31 -17.80
N MET A 127 -3.06 3.44 -16.93
CA MET A 127 -2.92 2.52 -15.79
C MET A 127 -4.04 2.74 -14.78
N LEU A 128 -4.59 1.64 -14.28
CA LEU A 128 -5.64 1.65 -13.27
C LEU A 128 -5.12 1.07 -11.97
N ALA A 129 -5.78 1.39 -10.87
CA ALA A 129 -5.54 0.77 -9.57
C ALA A 129 -6.83 0.27 -8.92
N TYR A 130 -6.73 -0.80 -8.16
CA TYR A 130 -7.87 -1.48 -7.54
C TYR A 130 -7.61 -1.78 -6.07
N ASN A 131 -8.55 -1.36 -5.22
CA ASN A 131 -8.55 -1.72 -3.81
C ASN A 131 -9.25 -3.06 -3.63
N CYS A 132 -8.48 -4.11 -3.36
CA CYS A 132 -8.98 -5.41 -2.91
C CYS A 132 -9.39 -5.31 -1.43
N SER A 133 -10.47 -4.57 -1.18
CA SER A 133 -10.84 -4.10 0.15
C SER A 133 -11.21 -5.22 1.13
N PRO A 134 -10.68 -5.20 2.37
CA PRO A 134 -11.19 -6.05 3.46
C PRO A 134 -12.59 -5.66 3.95
N SER A 135 -13.11 -4.48 3.56
CA SER A 135 -14.51 -4.13 3.81
C SER A 135 -15.48 -4.98 2.99
N PHE A 136 -15.01 -5.70 1.98
CA PHE A 136 -15.79 -6.70 1.28
C PHE A 136 -15.83 -8.00 2.07
N ASN A 137 -17.01 -8.60 2.20
CA ASN A 137 -17.11 -10.00 2.58
C ASN A 137 -16.88 -10.87 1.33
N TRP A 138 -15.61 -11.18 1.06
CA TRP A 138 -15.17 -11.89 -0.15
C TRP A 138 -15.91 -13.21 -0.39
N LYS A 139 -15.97 -14.10 0.61
CA LYS A 139 -16.65 -15.41 0.48
C LYS A 139 -18.16 -15.28 0.31
N LYS A 140 -18.77 -14.20 0.81
CA LYS A 140 -20.20 -13.93 0.57
C LYS A 140 -20.46 -13.46 -0.86
N LYS A 141 -19.47 -12.82 -1.49
CA LYS A 141 -19.62 -12.17 -2.81
C LYS A 141 -19.15 -13.02 -3.97
N LEU A 142 -18.10 -13.81 -3.77
CA LEU A 142 -17.46 -14.56 -4.83
C LEU A 142 -17.19 -16.02 -4.41
N PRO A 143 -17.30 -16.99 -5.34
CA PRO A 143 -16.84 -18.35 -5.11
C PRO A 143 -15.31 -18.41 -5.03
N ALA A 144 -14.77 -19.48 -4.44
CA ALA A 144 -13.34 -19.60 -4.14
C ALA A 144 -12.46 -19.51 -5.40
N GLU A 145 -12.91 -20.08 -6.51
CA GLU A 145 -12.21 -20.07 -7.80
C GLU A 145 -12.05 -18.64 -8.32
N LYS A 146 -13.11 -17.81 -8.17
CA LYS A 146 -13.09 -16.40 -8.58
C LYS A 146 -12.26 -15.53 -7.65
N ILE A 147 -12.27 -15.80 -6.34
CA ILE A 147 -11.37 -15.13 -5.40
C ILE A 147 -9.90 -15.40 -5.80
N ALA A 148 -9.57 -16.66 -6.11
CA ALA A 148 -8.21 -17.06 -6.47
C ALA A 148 -7.73 -16.46 -7.80
N SER A 149 -8.62 -16.19 -8.75
CA SER A 149 -8.27 -15.58 -10.04
C SER A 149 -8.42 -14.06 -10.08
N PHE A 150 -9.09 -13.44 -9.10
CA PHE A 150 -9.54 -12.04 -9.14
C PHE A 150 -8.46 -11.06 -9.60
N GLN A 151 -7.30 -11.04 -8.92
CA GLN A 151 -6.19 -10.13 -9.21
C GLN A 151 -5.60 -10.32 -10.61
N ARG A 152 -5.54 -11.57 -11.10
CA ARG A 152 -5.09 -11.86 -12.47
C ARG A 152 -6.09 -11.38 -13.51
N GLU A 153 -7.39 -11.53 -13.23
CA GLU A 153 -8.46 -11.08 -14.13
C GLU A 153 -8.44 -9.55 -14.26
N ILE A 154 -8.46 -8.80 -13.15
CA ILE A 154 -8.36 -7.33 -13.21
C ILE A 154 -6.99 -6.86 -13.73
N GLY A 155 -5.93 -7.63 -13.51
CA GLY A 155 -4.63 -7.36 -14.12
C GLY A 155 -4.70 -7.33 -15.65
N ARG A 156 -5.47 -8.22 -16.29
CA ARG A 156 -5.66 -8.20 -17.75
C ARG A 156 -6.43 -6.98 -18.24
N MET A 157 -7.33 -6.43 -17.42
CA MET A 157 -8.10 -5.20 -17.68
C MET A 157 -7.28 -3.92 -17.49
N GLY A 158 -6.01 -4.00 -17.06
CA GLY A 158 -5.14 -2.83 -16.88
C GLY A 158 -5.08 -2.25 -15.46
N TYR A 159 -5.61 -2.95 -14.45
CA TYR A 159 -5.36 -2.64 -13.04
C TYR A 159 -3.94 -3.07 -12.65
N ARG A 160 -2.98 -2.16 -12.81
CA ARG A 160 -1.54 -2.37 -12.63
C ARG A 160 -1.08 -2.22 -11.18
N PHE A 161 -1.80 -1.47 -10.37
CA PHE A 161 -1.55 -1.36 -8.94
C PHE A 161 -2.74 -1.92 -8.15
N GLN A 162 -2.51 -3.02 -7.42
CA GLN A 162 -3.56 -3.73 -6.69
C GLN A 162 -3.13 -3.87 -5.24
N PHE A 163 -4.01 -3.51 -4.31
CA PHE A 163 -3.63 -3.42 -2.90
C PHE A 163 -4.77 -3.80 -1.96
N VAL A 164 -4.43 -4.34 -0.80
CA VAL A 164 -5.36 -4.67 0.29
C VAL A 164 -5.17 -3.65 1.39
N THR A 165 -6.05 -2.65 1.45
CA THR A 165 -5.91 -1.46 2.32
C THR A 165 -5.72 -1.76 3.80
N LEU A 166 -6.44 -2.76 4.35
CA LEU A 166 -6.43 -3.07 5.78
C LEU A 166 -5.73 -4.40 6.13
N ALA A 167 -4.86 -4.92 5.24
CA ALA A 167 -4.17 -6.18 5.47
C ALA A 167 -3.41 -6.19 6.81
N GLY A 168 -2.61 -5.14 7.08
CA GLY A 168 -1.86 -5.01 8.32
C GLY A 168 -2.74 -4.92 9.57
N PHE A 169 -3.88 -4.22 9.50
CA PHE A 169 -4.82 -4.14 10.62
C PHE A 169 -5.37 -5.53 10.96
N HIS A 170 -5.84 -6.27 9.97
CA HIS A 170 -6.44 -7.58 10.19
C HIS A 170 -5.41 -8.63 10.63
N SER A 171 -4.22 -8.67 10.03
CA SER A 171 -3.17 -9.63 10.39
C SER A 171 -2.62 -9.38 11.80
N LEU A 172 -2.38 -8.12 12.17
CA LEU A 172 -1.89 -7.74 13.50
C LEU A 172 -2.90 -8.06 14.59
N ASN A 173 -4.16 -7.65 14.42
CA ASN A 173 -5.18 -7.85 15.46
C ASN A 173 -5.50 -9.34 15.66
N LEU A 174 -5.65 -10.11 14.57
CA LEU A 174 -5.99 -11.52 14.66
C LEU A 174 -4.85 -12.36 15.26
N SER A 175 -3.61 -12.12 14.83
CA SER A 175 -2.44 -12.84 15.38
C SER A 175 -2.29 -12.59 16.87
N MET A 176 -2.38 -11.33 17.31
CA MET A 176 -2.28 -10.98 18.74
C MET A 176 -3.47 -11.50 19.54
N PHE A 177 -4.70 -11.45 19.02
CA PHE A 177 -5.87 -12.02 19.69
C PHE A 177 -5.71 -13.54 19.93
N ASN A 178 -5.27 -14.27 18.89
CA ASN A 178 -5.04 -15.71 18.99
C ASN A 178 -3.93 -16.04 19.99
N LEU A 179 -2.81 -15.31 19.96
CA LEU A 179 -1.71 -15.48 20.90
C LEU A 179 -2.17 -15.19 22.34
N ALA A 180 -2.81 -14.04 22.59
CA ALA A 180 -3.26 -13.66 23.93
C ALA A 180 -4.27 -14.67 24.50
N ARG A 181 -5.21 -15.17 23.68
CA ARG A 181 -6.16 -16.21 24.09
C ARG A 181 -5.45 -17.51 24.43
N GLY A 182 -4.54 -17.98 23.56
CA GLY A 182 -3.77 -19.20 23.79
C GLY A 182 -2.86 -19.09 25.02
N TYR A 183 -2.23 -17.93 25.22
CA TYR A 183 -1.33 -17.66 26.33
C TYR A 183 -2.08 -17.64 27.66
N ARG A 184 -3.29 -17.07 27.71
CA ARG A 184 -4.17 -17.15 28.89
C ARG A 184 -4.47 -18.59 29.31
N GLU A 185 -4.64 -19.49 28.35
CA GLU A 185 -5.08 -20.87 28.59
C GLU A 185 -3.91 -21.85 28.82
N ARG A 186 -2.78 -21.65 28.13
CA ARG A 186 -1.68 -22.62 28.04
C ARG A 186 -0.28 -22.01 28.26
N GLY A 187 -0.21 -20.73 28.61
CA GLY A 187 1.04 -20.02 28.89
C GLY A 187 2.07 -20.17 27.77
N MET A 188 3.30 -20.52 28.16
CA MET A 188 4.43 -20.64 27.24
C MET A 188 4.25 -21.69 26.14
N ALA A 189 3.35 -22.67 26.29
CA ALA A 189 3.07 -23.60 25.20
C ALA A 189 2.53 -22.89 23.96
N ALA A 190 1.63 -21.91 24.13
CA ALA A 190 1.09 -21.13 23.02
C ALA A 190 2.14 -20.22 22.37
N TYR A 191 3.08 -19.68 23.15
CA TYR A 191 4.18 -18.89 22.60
C TYR A 191 5.21 -19.75 21.87
N SER A 192 5.53 -20.94 22.40
CA SER A 192 6.43 -21.89 21.75
C SER A 192 5.88 -22.35 20.39
N GLU A 193 4.56 -22.56 20.26
CA GLU A 193 3.93 -22.85 18.96
C GLU A 193 4.13 -21.73 17.92
N LEU A 194 4.02 -20.47 18.33
CA LEU A 194 4.34 -19.33 17.47
C LEU A 194 5.82 -19.39 17.04
N GLN A 195 6.73 -19.59 17.99
CA GLN A 195 8.16 -19.67 17.71
C GLN A 195 8.52 -20.85 16.79
N GLN A 196 7.89 -22.03 16.95
CA GLN A 196 8.09 -23.16 16.04
C GLN A 196 7.53 -22.89 14.64
N THR A 197 6.45 -22.11 14.54
CA THR A 197 5.93 -21.64 13.25
C THR A 197 6.93 -20.69 12.57
N GLU A 198 7.58 -19.81 13.33
CA GLU A 198 8.66 -18.94 12.82
C GLU A 198 9.84 -19.76 12.29
N PHE A 199 10.31 -20.76 13.05
CA PHE A 199 11.39 -21.65 12.60
C PHE A 199 11.02 -22.43 11.32
N ALA A 200 9.79 -22.93 11.22
CA ALA A 200 9.34 -23.65 10.02
C ALA A 200 9.30 -22.74 8.78
N ALA A 201 8.96 -21.45 8.96
CA ALA A 201 8.91 -20.47 7.88
C ALA A 201 10.29 -20.03 7.38
N GLU A 202 11.38 -20.35 8.08
CA GLU A 202 12.75 -20.01 7.63
C GLU A 202 13.08 -20.69 6.30
N ALA A 203 12.55 -21.90 6.05
CA ALA A 203 12.71 -22.60 4.77
C ALA A 203 12.06 -21.86 3.59
N GLU A 204 11.14 -20.93 3.87
CA GLU A 204 10.46 -20.08 2.88
C GLU A 204 11.04 -18.65 2.84
N GLY A 205 12.12 -18.38 3.60
CA GLY A 205 12.82 -17.10 3.63
C GLY A 205 12.45 -16.15 4.77
N TYR A 206 11.70 -16.61 5.79
CA TYR A 206 11.48 -15.83 7.02
C TYR A 206 12.77 -15.71 7.84
N THR A 207 13.07 -14.53 8.39
CA THR A 207 14.34 -14.28 9.11
C THR A 207 14.18 -13.78 10.53
N ALA A 208 13.00 -13.30 10.90
CA ALA A 208 12.81 -12.54 12.14
C ALA A 208 12.80 -13.38 13.43
N THR A 209 12.89 -14.71 13.34
CA THR A 209 13.17 -15.57 14.51
C THR A 209 14.45 -15.11 15.23
N ARG A 210 15.45 -14.66 14.44
CA ARG A 210 16.69 -14.03 14.90
C ARG A 210 16.51 -12.51 14.96
N HIS A 211 15.68 -12.09 15.91
CA HIS A 211 15.20 -10.72 16.02
C HIS A 211 16.31 -9.70 16.33
N GLN A 212 17.43 -10.08 16.96
CA GLN A 212 18.55 -9.15 17.19
C GLN A 212 19.22 -8.78 15.86
N ARG A 213 19.51 -9.77 15.01
CA ARG A 213 19.96 -9.53 13.63
C ARG A 213 18.95 -8.71 12.84
N GLU A 214 17.66 -9.06 12.92
CA GLU A 214 16.59 -8.42 12.12
C GLU A 214 16.48 -6.91 12.38
N VAL A 215 16.65 -6.47 13.63
CA VAL A 215 16.64 -5.04 14.00
C VAL A 215 17.99 -4.35 13.83
N GLY A 216 18.99 -5.04 13.25
CA GLY A 216 20.25 -4.45 12.84
C GLY A 216 21.36 -4.46 13.89
N VAL A 217 21.31 -5.32 14.91
CA VAL A 217 22.39 -5.39 15.94
C VAL A 217 23.76 -5.61 15.29
N GLY A 218 23.87 -6.56 14.34
CA GLY A 218 25.12 -6.79 13.61
C GLY A 218 25.59 -5.60 12.76
N TYR A 219 24.66 -4.79 12.25
CA TYR A 219 25.01 -3.55 11.53
C TYR A 219 25.65 -2.53 12.48
N PHE A 220 25.07 -2.32 13.66
CA PHE A 220 25.63 -1.39 14.64
C PHE A 220 26.94 -1.89 15.25
N ASP A 221 27.13 -3.21 15.38
CA ASP A 221 28.43 -3.79 15.75
C ASP A 221 29.51 -3.47 14.71
N ALA A 222 29.21 -3.59 13.41
CA ALA A 222 30.14 -3.24 12.35
C ALA A 222 30.50 -1.74 12.39
N VAL A 223 29.53 -0.86 12.65
CA VAL A 223 29.77 0.57 12.87
C VAL A 223 30.70 0.80 14.06
N ALA A 224 30.47 0.12 15.19
CA ALA A 224 31.32 0.23 16.38
C ALA A 224 32.75 -0.26 16.13
N MET A 225 32.91 -1.34 15.37
CA MET A 225 34.21 -1.86 14.96
C MET A 225 34.93 -0.90 14.02
N ALA A 226 34.25 -0.32 13.03
CA ALA A 226 34.83 0.67 12.14
C ALA A 226 35.35 1.90 12.90
N ILE A 227 34.54 2.47 13.81
CA ILE A 227 34.91 3.65 14.62
C ILE A 227 36.10 3.35 15.54
N SER A 228 36.16 2.16 16.13
CA SER A 228 37.20 1.77 17.08
C SER A 228 38.51 1.28 16.43
N GLY A 229 38.56 1.19 15.09
CA GLY A 229 39.66 0.55 14.37
C GLY A 229 39.78 -0.94 14.72
N GLY A 230 38.64 -1.62 14.87
CA GLY A 230 38.55 -3.04 15.18
C GLY A 230 38.81 -3.43 16.64
N ARG A 231 38.71 -2.47 17.57
CA ARG A 231 39.10 -2.68 18.99
C ARG A 231 37.95 -2.58 19.99
N SER A 232 36.71 -2.41 19.52
CA SER A 232 35.55 -2.33 20.41
C SER A 232 35.41 -3.60 21.23
N SER A 233 35.26 -3.45 22.54
CA SER A 233 35.07 -4.56 23.49
C SER A 233 33.60 -4.77 23.86
N THR A 234 32.69 -3.98 23.28
CA THR A 234 31.29 -3.88 23.68
C THR A 234 30.33 -4.09 22.50
N THR A 235 30.74 -4.86 21.49
CA THR A 235 29.83 -5.35 20.44
C THR A 235 28.79 -6.30 21.05
N ALA A 236 27.56 -6.28 20.55
CA ALA A 236 26.42 -6.90 21.20
C ALA A 236 26.07 -8.30 20.70
N LEU A 237 26.32 -8.62 19.42
CA LEU A 237 25.91 -9.90 18.85
C LEU A 237 26.75 -11.07 19.40
N SER A 238 28.07 -10.85 19.51
CA SER A 238 28.97 -11.82 20.12
C SER A 238 28.63 -12.03 21.60
N GLY A 239 28.40 -13.29 22.00
CA GLY A 239 27.99 -13.64 23.36
C GLY A 239 26.49 -13.46 23.66
N SER A 240 25.67 -13.10 22.67
CA SER A 240 24.21 -13.04 22.81
C SER A 240 23.57 -14.44 22.90
N THR A 241 22.36 -14.52 23.46
CA THR A 241 21.55 -15.75 23.44
C THR A 241 21.15 -16.14 22.03
N GLU A 242 20.97 -15.16 21.13
CA GLU A 242 20.73 -15.42 19.71
C GLU A 242 21.90 -16.21 19.10
N ALA A 243 23.14 -15.70 19.26
CA ALA A 243 24.36 -16.37 18.80
C ALA A 243 24.48 -17.81 19.35
N ALA A 244 24.12 -18.02 20.63
CA ALA A 244 24.30 -19.30 21.30
C ALA A 244 23.20 -20.34 20.99
N GLN A 245 21.95 -19.91 20.75
CA GLN A 245 20.79 -20.81 20.72
C GLN A 245 20.11 -20.90 19.35
N PHE A 246 20.36 -19.94 18.45
CA PHE A 246 19.68 -19.83 17.16
C PHE A 246 20.60 -20.07 15.97
N HIS A 247 21.90 -20.24 16.19
CA HIS A 247 22.87 -20.65 15.18
C HIS A 247 23.27 -22.10 15.44
N ASN A 248 23.17 -22.95 14.41
CA ASN A 248 23.53 -24.37 14.50
C ASN A 248 25.05 -24.55 14.57
N GLY A 249 25.70 -24.18 15.69
CA GLY A 249 27.09 -24.56 16.01
C GLY A 249 28.21 -24.07 15.08
N GLU A 250 27.91 -23.59 13.88
CA GLU A 250 28.84 -22.98 12.95
C GLU A 250 28.70 -21.47 13.06
N ALA A 251 29.19 -20.92 14.17
CA ALA A 251 29.74 -19.57 14.11
C ALA A 251 31.03 -19.66 13.28
N SER A 252 30.92 -19.81 11.96
CA SER A 252 32.01 -19.40 11.10
C SER A 252 32.12 -17.90 11.32
N ALA A 253 33.22 -17.50 11.98
CA ALA A 253 33.65 -16.12 11.99
C ALA A 253 33.51 -15.59 10.55
N PRO A 254 33.04 -14.34 10.33
CA PRO A 254 33.01 -13.80 8.98
C PRO A 254 34.41 -14.01 8.40
N GLU A 255 34.51 -14.78 7.31
CA GLU A 255 35.74 -14.86 6.55
C GLU A 255 36.06 -13.43 6.18
N MET A 256 37.04 -12.85 6.88
CA MET A 256 37.77 -11.73 6.32
C MET A 256 38.37 -12.27 5.04
N HIS A 257 37.68 -12.05 3.92
CA HIS A 257 38.38 -11.90 2.67
C HIS A 257 39.45 -10.86 2.94
N ARG A 258 40.68 -11.32 3.14
CA ARG A 258 41.86 -10.49 2.95
C ARG A 258 41.79 -10.07 1.50
N VAL A 259 41.13 -8.95 1.26
CA VAL A 259 41.53 -8.08 0.17
C VAL A 259 42.92 -7.66 0.60
N ASP A 260 43.93 -8.14 -0.13
CA ASP A 260 45.27 -7.57 -0.03
C ASP A 260 45.11 -6.07 -0.30
N ASP A 261 45.12 -5.30 0.77
CA ASP A 261 45.16 -3.84 0.73
C ASP A 261 46.55 -3.49 0.19
N ASP A 262 46.62 -3.17 -1.10
CA ASP A 262 47.82 -2.69 -1.76
C ASP A 262 48.15 -1.24 -1.37
N GLY A 263 47.37 -0.65 -0.47
CA GLY A 263 47.56 0.71 0.02
C GLY A 263 47.20 1.79 -1.00
N LEU A 264 46.47 1.44 -2.07
CA LEU A 264 46.07 2.40 -3.10
C LEU A 264 44.59 2.79 -2.95
N VAL A 265 44.37 4.08 -2.75
CA VAL A 265 43.04 4.70 -2.88
C VAL A 265 42.63 4.63 -4.35
N HIS A 266 41.79 3.66 -4.71
CA HIS A 266 41.19 3.64 -6.04
C HIS A 266 40.12 4.74 -6.14
N ASN A 267 40.40 5.69 -7.03
CA ASN A 267 39.62 6.88 -7.32
C ASN A 267 38.11 6.63 -7.43
N HIS A 268 37.33 7.40 -6.66
CA HIS A 268 35.88 7.52 -6.81
C HIS A 268 35.53 8.30 -8.10
N GLU A 269 35.52 7.64 -9.26
CA GLU A 269 35.05 8.25 -10.51
C GLU A 269 33.52 8.43 -10.59
N TRP A 270 32.75 7.98 -9.58
CA TRP A 270 31.29 8.20 -9.55
C TRP A 270 30.86 9.51 -8.87
N ALA A 271 31.80 10.28 -8.30
CA ALA A 271 31.49 11.48 -7.52
C ALA A 271 31.60 12.82 -8.29
N VAL A 272 31.88 12.80 -9.60
CA VAL A 272 31.87 14.04 -10.41
C VAL A 272 31.36 13.80 -11.83
N THR A 273 30.04 13.80 -12.00
CA THR A 273 29.43 14.20 -13.28
C THR A 273 28.31 15.19 -13.02
N ALA A 274 28.68 16.46 -12.98
CA ALA A 274 27.79 17.57 -13.27
C ALA A 274 28.15 18.09 -14.67
N LYS A 275 27.22 17.93 -15.62
CA LYS A 275 26.92 18.86 -16.71
C LYS A 275 25.48 18.65 -17.14
#